data_AF-A0A838KFE4-F1
#
_entry.id   AF-A0A838KFE4-F1
#
_cell.length_a   1.000
_cell.length_b   1.000
_cell.length_c   1.000
_cell.angle_alpha   90.00
_cell.angle_beta   90.00
_cell.angle_gamma   90.00
#
_symmetry.space_group_name_H-M   'P 1'
#
loop_
_entity.id
_entity.type
_entity.pdbx_description
1 polymer ?
#
loop_
_entity_poly.entity_id
_entity_poly.type
_entity_poly.pdbx_seq_one_letter_code
_entity_poly.pdbx_strand_id
1 'polypeptide(L)'
;MGSRREVALLLAAAGFTEVALTDVTGDYLVTVRAWLRARDRHRHDLALLDAARLEEQQHDMAEAAAAIEAGLLRRSLVLARRSAGLVAGPAGQHTEPTPGEE
;
A
#
# COMPACT_ATOMS: atom_id res chain seq x y z
N MET A 1 -4.95 -9.95 -10.39
CA MET A 1 -5.18 -8.83 -9.44
C MET A 1 -6.40 -9.17 -8.63
N GLY A 2 -6.31 -9.15 -7.30
CA GLY A 2 -7.48 -9.38 -6.47
C GLY A 2 -8.48 -8.24 -6.62
N SER A 3 -9.77 -8.57 -6.69
CA SER A 3 -10.82 -7.55 -6.80
C SER A 3 -10.79 -6.62 -5.57
N ARG A 4 -11.29 -5.38 -5.70
CA ARG A 4 -11.44 -4.45 -4.56
C ARG A 4 -12.18 -5.09 -3.38
N ARG A 5 -13.11 -6.00 -3.70
CA ARG A 5 -13.86 -6.79 -2.73
C ARG A 5 -12.97 -7.76 -1.97
N GLU A 6 -12.07 -8.47 -2.66
CA GLU A 6 -11.12 -9.38 -2.00
C GLU A 6 -10.19 -8.61 -1.04
N VAL A 7 -9.69 -7.45 -1.45
CA VAL A 7 -8.85 -6.60 -0.57
C VAL A 7 -9.62 -6.18 0.69
N ALA A 8 -10.88 -5.76 0.53
CA ALA A 8 -11.72 -5.40 1.67
C ALA A 8 -11.98 -6.59 2.61
N LEU A 9 -12.24 -7.78 2.05
CA LEU A 9 -12.44 -9.00 2.83
C LEU A 9 -11.18 -9.42 3.58
N LEU A 10 -10.02 -9.33 2.95
CA LEU A 10 -8.73 -9.61 3.60
C LEU A 10 -8.45 -8.65 4.75
N LEU A 11 -8.72 -7.36 4.56
CA LEU A 11 -8.56 -6.35 5.62
C LEU A 11 -9.54 -6.59 6.77
N ALA A 12 -10.80 -6.91 6.48
CA ALA A 12 -11.78 -7.27 7.50
C ALA A 12 -11.35 -8.52 8.29
N ALA A 13 -10.87 -9.57 7.61
CA ALA A 13 -10.35 -10.78 8.25
C ALA A 13 -9.12 -10.51 9.13
N ALA A 14 -8.32 -9.51 8.79
CA ALA A 14 -7.18 -9.05 9.57
C ALA A 14 -7.55 -8.09 10.74
N GLY A 15 -8.85 -7.88 11.00
CA GLY A 15 -9.32 -7.03 12.09
C GLY A 15 -9.29 -5.53 11.79
N PHE A 16 -9.18 -5.16 10.51
CA PHE A 16 -9.39 -3.78 10.09
C PHE A 16 -10.88 -3.50 9.87
N THR A 17 -11.27 -2.27 10.18
CA THR A 17 -12.61 -1.72 10.06
C THR A 17 -12.53 -0.40 9.29
N GLU A 18 -13.67 0.19 8.93
CA GLU A 18 -13.73 1.46 8.17
C GLU A 18 -12.87 1.43 6.90
N VAL A 19 -12.96 0.33 6.12
CA VAL A 19 -12.15 0.17 4.90
C VAL A 19 -12.72 1.04 3.77
N ALA A 20 -11.93 1.99 3.30
CA ALA A 20 -12.20 2.81 2.14
C ALA A 20 -11.20 2.49 1.01
N LEU A 21 -11.73 2.24 -0.20
CA LEU A 21 -10.93 2.03 -1.40
C LEU A 21 -11.24 3.13 -2.41
N THR A 22 -10.21 3.91 -2.77
CA THR A 22 -10.32 4.97 -3.78
C THR A 22 -9.54 4.55 -5.02
N ASP A 23 -10.18 4.61 -6.19
CA ASP A 23 -9.46 4.48 -7.45
C ASP A 23 -8.61 5.72 -7.68
N VAL A 24 -7.29 5.54 -7.72
CA VAL A 24 -6.31 6.61 -7.95
C VAL A 24 -5.51 6.33 -9.23
N THR A 25 -6.04 5.49 -10.12
CA THR A 25 -5.36 5.06 -11.35
C THR A 25 -5.01 6.25 -12.23
N GLY A 26 -5.91 7.22 -12.37
CA GLY A 26 -5.68 8.44 -13.16
C GLY A 26 -4.54 9.30 -12.60
N ASP A 27 -4.59 9.62 -11.31
CA ASP A 27 -3.56 10.42 -10.63
C ASP A 27 -2.19 9.73 -10.66
N TYR A 28 -2.20 8.41 -10.50
CA TYR A 28 -1.00 7.60 -10.61
C TYR A 28 -0.42 7.64 -12.02
N LEU A 29 -1.25 7.54 -13.07
CA LEU A 29 -0.79 7.66 -14.46
C LEU A 29 -0.15 9.03 -14.74
N VAL A 30 -0.75 10.11 -14.24
CA VAL A 30 -0.17 11.47 -14.35
C VAL A 30 1.22 11.50 -13.73
N THR A 31 1.37 10.90 -12.55
CA THR A 31 2.65 10.80 -11.84
C THR A 31 3.66 10.00 -12.66
N VAL A 32 3.33 8.77 -13.08
CA VAL A 32 4.24 7.92 -13.89
C VAL A 32 4.74 8.66 -15.13
N ARG A 33 3.84 9.33 -15.86
CA ARG A 33 4.21 10.12 -17.05
C ARG A 33 5.14 11.30 -16.70
N ALA A 34 4.91 11.97 -15.57
CA ALA A 34 5.80 13.06 -15.12
C ALA A 34 7.21 12.54 -14.78
N TRP A 35 7.29 11.39 -14.12
CA TRP A 35 8.55 10.73 -13.79
C TRP A 35 9.32 10.25 -15.03
N LEU A 36 8.63 9.69 -16.02
CA LEU A 36 9.25 9.33 -17.31
C LEU A 36 9.86 10.55 -17.99
N ARG A 37 9.10 11.65 -18.11
CA ARG A 37 9.60 12.90 -18.70
C ARG A 37 10.78 13.50 -17.94
N ALA A 38 10.74 13.45 -16.61
CA ALA A 38 11.83 13.97 -15.78
C ALA A 38 13.11 13.14 -15.96
N ARG A 39 13.00 11.81 -15.95
CA ARG A 39 14.15 10.91 -16.18
C ARG A 39 14.75 11.09 -17.56
N ASP A 40 13.91 11.21 -18.59
CA ASP A 40 14.37 11.45 -19.96
C ASP A 40 15.12 12.79 -20.08
N ARG A 41 14.56 13.86 -19.50
CA ARG A 41 15.21 15.19 -19.46
C ARG A 41 16.58 15.16 -18.79
N HIS A 42 16.73 14.37 -17.74
CA HIS A 42 17.97 14.27 -16.95
C HIS A 42 18.75 12.99 -17.25
N ARG A 43 18.51 12.35 -18.40
CA ARG A 43 19.04 11.02 -18.71
C ARG A 43 20.56 10.94 -18.62
N HIS A 44 21.25 11.97 -19.11
CA HIS A 44 22.71 12.02 -19.09
C HIS A 44 23.24 11.98 -17.65
N ASP A 45 22.80 12.92 -16.81
CA ASP A 45 23.25 13.04 -15.43
C ASP A 45 22.91 11.79 -14.59
N LEU A 46 21.70 11.23 -14.80
CA LEU A 46 21.26 10.02 -14.11
C LEU A 46 22.04 8.77 -14.55
N ALA A 47 22.44 8.69 -15.83
CA ALA A 47 23.22 7.57 -16.34
C ALA A 47 24.65 7.54 -15.78
N LEU A 48 25.20 8.70 -15.39
CA LEU A 48 26.50 8.76 -14.71
C LEU A 48 26.46 8.13 -13.31
N LEU A 49 25.28 8.11 -12.68
CA LEU A 49 25.09 7.50 -11.36
C LEU A 49 24.88 5.99 -11.46
N ASP A 50 23.93 5.58 -12.31
CA ASP A 50 23.60 4.17 -12.54
C ASP A 50 22.78 4.01 -13.82
N ALA A 51 23.46 3.77 -14.94
CA ALA A 51 22.81 3.60 -16.25
C ALA A 51 21.89 2.37 -16.30
N ALA A 52 22.30 1.25 -15.71
CA ALA A 52 21.53 0.01 -15.73
C ALA A 52 20.20 0.17 -14.99
N ARG A 53 20.24 0.77 -13.79
CA ARG A 53 19.03 1.05 -13.02
C ARG A 53 18.15 2.11 -13.66
N LEU A 54 18.73 3.09 -14.35
CA LEU A 54 17.96 4.09 -15.10
C LEU A 54 17.17 3.44 -16.24
N GLU A 55 17.79 2.51 -16.97
CA GLU A 55 17.13 1.78 -18.06
C GLU A 55 16.01 0.87 -17.54
N GLU A 56 16.27 0.09 -16.50
CA GLU A 56 15.27 -0.75 -15.83
C GLU A 56 14.06 0.09 -15.39
N GLN A 57 14.30 1.20 -14.68
CA GLN A 57 13.21 2.06 -14.21
C GLN A 57 12.42 2.72 -15.35
N GLN A 58 13.07 3.09 -16.45
CA GLN A 58 12.37 3.64 -17.61
C GLN A 58 11.50 2.59 -18.28
N HIS A 59 12.01 1.38 -18.42
CA HIS A 59 11.27 0.25 -18.98
C HIS A 59 10.04 -0.07 -18.12
N ASP A 60 10.25 -0.32 -16.82
CA ASP A 60 9.18 -0.66 -15.87
C ASP A 60 8.08 0.41 -15.83
N MET A 61 8.46 1.69 -15.83
CA MET A 61 7.49 2.78 -15.81
C MET A 61 6.74 2.94 -17.13
N ALA A 62 7.39 2.68 -18.27
CA ALA A 62 6.73 2.69 -19.56
C ALA A 62 5.72 1.53 -19.67
N GLU A 63 6.09 0.33 -19.23
CA GLU A 63 5.18 -0.82 -19.17
C GLU A 63 3.99 -0.55 -18.24
N ALA A 64 4.25 0.00 -17.05
CA ALA A 64 3.18 0.35 -16.11
C ALA A 64 2.21 1.38 -16.69
N ALA A 65 2.70 2.41 -17.40
CA ALA A 65 1.85 3.40 -18.05
C ALA A 65 0.98 2.75 -19.14
N ALA A 66 1.57 1.93 -20.00
CA ALA A 66 0.85 1.23 -21.06
C ALA A 66 -0.21 0.27 -20.49
N ALA A 67 0.12 -0.47 -19.44
CA ALA A 67 -0.81 -1.38 -18.77
C ALA A 67 -1.99 -0.63 -18.13
N ILE A 68 -1.77 0.56 -17.58
CA ILE A 68 -2.84 1.41 -17.03
C ILE A 68 -3.75 1.90 -18.15
N GLU A 69 -3.18 2.39 -19.25
CA GLU A 69 -3.93 2.91 -20.41
C GLU A 69 -4.76 1.80 -21.08
N ALA A 70 -4.23 0.58 -21.13
CA ALA A 70 -4.93 -0.60 -21.61
C ALA A 70 -5.98 -1.15 -20.62
N GLY A 71 -6.12 -0.57 -19.42
CA GLY A 71 -7.04 -1.04 -18.38
C GLY A 71 -6.62 -2.37 -17.71
N LEU A 72 -5.40 -2.82 -17.94
CA LEU A 72 -4.83 -4.05 -17.38
C LEU A 72 -4.27 -3.85 -15.96
N LEU A 73 -3.80 -2.63 -15.68
CA LEU A 73 -3.27 -2.25 -14.38
C LEU A 73 -4.13 -1.14 -13.76
N ARG A 74 -4.50 -1.32 -12.49
CA ARG A 74 -5.22 -0.31 -11.70
C ARG A 74 -4.46 0.00 -10.42
N ARG A 75 -4.61 1.21 -9.91
CA ARG A 75 -4.05 1.64 -8.63
C ARG A 75 -5.22 2.03 -7.72
N SER A 76 -5.25 1.48 -6.52
CA SER A 76 -6.21 1.90 -5.49
C SER A 76 -5.46 2.34 -4.25
N LEU A 77 -5.89 3.46 -3.66
CA LEU A 77 -5.52 3.83 -2.30
C LEU A 77 -6.48 3.11 -1.35
N VAL A 78 -5.93 2.44 -0.36
CA VAL A 78 -6.72 1.74 0.66
C VAL A 78 -6.43 2.36 2.02
N LEU A 79 -7.48 2.84 2.66
CA LEU A 79 -7.44 3.37 4.02
C LEU A 79 -8.29 2.45 4.89
N ALA A 80 -7.78 2.09 6.06
CA ALA A 80 -8.51 1.28 7.01
C ALA A 80 -8.04 1.59 8.43
N ARG A 81 -8.91 1.36 9.41
CA ARG A 81 -8.59 1.55 10.84
C ARG A 81 -8.54 0.23 11.53
N ARG A 82 -7.55 0.05 12.41
CA ARG A 82 -7.53 -1.09 13.31
C ARG A 82 -8.54 -0.84 14.43
N SER A 83 -9.47 -1.76 14.64
CA SER A 83 -10.33 -1.68 15.82
C SER A 83 -9.47 -1.94 17.06
N ALA A 84 -9.38 -0.94 17.94
CA ALA A 84 -8.83 -1.15 19.27
C ALA A 84 -9.87 -1.92 20.09
N GLY A 85 -9.84 -3.25 20.04
CA GLY A 85 -10.66 -4.07 20.93
C GLY A 85 -11.31 -5.28 20.29
N LEU A 86 -10.58 -6.39 20.29
CA LEU A 86 -11.11 -7.70 20.64
C LEU A 86 -9.96 -8.51 21.27
N VAL A 87 -9.52 -8.04 22.44
CA VAL A 87 -9.07 -8.96 23.49
C VAL A 87 -10.22 -9.02 24.48
N ALA A 88 -11.24 -9.79 24.14
CA ALA A 88 -12.12 -10.39 25.14
C ALA A 88 -11.40 -11.68 25.60
N GLY A 89 -10.56 -11.55 26.63
CA GLY A 89 -10.06 -12.65 27.47
C GLY A 89 -10.72 -12.52 28.85
N PRO A 90 -10.98 -13.63 29.57
CA PRO A 90 -12.12 -13.75 30.46
C PRO A 90 -11.98 -12.87 31.71
N ALA A 91 -13.13 -12.48 32.27
CA ALA A 91 -13.23 -11.99 33.64
C ALA A 91 -12.74 -13.08 34.62
N GLY A 92 -11.43 -13.17 34.78
CA GLY A 92 -10.74 -13.94 35.82
C GLY A 92 -10.36 -12.98 36.94
N GLN A 93 -11.28 -12.85 37.88
CA GLN A 93 -11.12 -12.47 39.29
C GLN A 93 -9.77 -11.86 39.71
N HIS A 94 -9.84 -10.62 40.17
CA HIS A 94 -8.91 -10.08 41.16
C HIS A 94 -8.88 -10.98 42.40
N THR A 95 -7.71 -11.53 42.71
CA THR A 95 -7.31 -11.80 44.10
C THR A 95 -5.91 -11.22 44.29
N GLU A 96 -5.85 -10.09 45.00
CA GLU A 96 -4.62 -9.64 45.64
C GLU A 96 -4.16 -10.71 46.65
N PRO A 97 -2.87 -11.08 46.70
CA PRO A 97 -2.36 -11.79 47.86
C PRO A 97 -2.27 -10.82 49.04
N THR A 98 -3.06 -11.10 50.07
CA THR A 98 -2.94 -10.55 51.43
C THR A 98 -1.47 -10.49 51.86
N PRO A 99 -0.94 -9.35 52.34
CA PRO A 99 0.42 -9.29 52.84
C PRO A 99 0.54 -10.15 54.11
N GLY A 100 1.63 -10.91 54.17
CA GLY A 100 1.90 -11.89 55.22
C GLY A 100 1.74 -11.34 56.63
N GLU A 101 1.10 -12.15 57.46
CA GLU A 101 1.23 -12.10 58.91
C GLU A 101 2.53 -12.84 59.30
N GLU A 102 3.19 -12.26 60.31
CA GLU A 102 4.37 -12.69 61.10
C GLU A 102 5.77 -12.26 60.64
#